data_AF-A0A7S0CJF2-F1
#
_entry.id   AF-A0A7S0CJF2-F1
#
_cell.length_a   1.000
_cell.length_b   1.000
_cell.length_c   1.000
_cell.angle_alpha   90.00
_cell.angle_beta   90.00
_cell.angle_gamma   90.00
#
_symmetry.space_group_name_H-M   'P 1'
#
loop_
_entity.id
_entity.type
_entity.pdbx_description
1 polymer ?
#
loop_
_entity_poly.entity_id
_entity_poly.type
_entity_poly.pdbx_seq_one_letter_code
_entity_poly.pdbx_strand_id
1 'polypeptide(L)'
;IDAKLSIDLSRNELQGIVPANLARFNSLELYLKDNFFDGLPKALCEKKGWNNGDVLRSGCDGILCPKGTSSQPTGRATDGGTCSRCSTAFYLGQSDCFSATADARSIAVTQKPFLSFTCHIFLLCVLHMPFLLSF
;
A
#
# COMPACT_ATOMS: atom_id res chain seq x y z
N ILE A 1 -10.40 -33.38 -0.68
CA ILE A 1 -10.33 -32.10 0.06
C ILE A 1 -9.41 -31.22 -0.75
N ASP A 2 -9.95 -30.22 -1.46
CA ASP A 2 -9.11 -29.27 -2.17
C ASP A 2 -8.54 -28.32 -1.12
N ALA A 3 -7.23 -28.40 -0.88
CA ALA A 3 -6.59 -27.60 0.16
C ALA A 3 -6.58 -26.13 -0.27
N LYS A 4 -7.28 -25.28 0.47
CA LYS A 4 -7.35 -23.84 0.22
C LYS A 4 -6.09 -23.18 0.75
N LEU A 5 -5.23 -22.71 -0.15
CA LEU A 5 -4.06 -21.91 0.21
C LEU A 5 -4.48 -20.46 0.43
N SER A 6 -4.16 -19.91 1.60
CA SER A 6 -4.45 -18.52 1.98
C SER A 6 -3.17 -17.86 2.45
N ILE A 7 -2.89 -16.67 1.91
CA ILE A 7 -1.72 -15.85 2.21
C ILE A 7 -2.22 -14.43 2.50
N ASP A 8 -2.02 -13.98 3.75
CA ASP A 8 -2.29 -12.60 4.16
C ASP A 8 -0.98 -11.87 4.41
N LEU A 9 -0.71 -10.87 3.57
CA LEU A 9 0.43 -9.94 3.68
C LEU A 9 -0.06 -8.50 3.84
N SER A 10 -1.34 -8.30 4.20
CA SER A 10 -1.95 -6.98 4.34
C SER A 10 -1.26 -6.14 5.41
N ARG A 11 -1.27 -4.82 5.26
CA ARG A 11 -0.76 -3.85 6.25
C ARG A 11 0.72 -4.06 6.59
N ASN A 12 1.53 -4.18 5.55
CA ASN A 12 2.97 -4.14 5.64
C ASN A 12 3.50 -2.98 4.77
N GLU A 13 4.82 -2.88 4.65
CA GLU A 13 5.47 -1.87 3.82
C GLU A 13 6.08 -2.50 2.55
N LEU A 14 5.47 -3.58 2.03
CA LEU A 14 5.98 -4.26 0.84
C LEU A 14 5.88 -3.35 -0.37
N GLN A 15 6.94 -3.33 -1.19
CA GLN A 15 7.08 -2.46 -2.36
C GLN A 15 7.44 -3.27 -3.60
N GLY A 16 7.47 -2.61 -4.76
CA GLY A 16 7.77 -3.24 -6.03
C GLY A 16 6.56 -3.94 -6.65
N ILE A 17 6.81 -4.85 -7.58
CA ILE A 17 5.76 -5.52 -8.36
C ILE A 17 5.43 -6.87 -7.72
N VAL A 18 4.15 -7.20 -7.62
CA VAL A 18 3.72 -8.52 -7.14
C VAL A 18 4.30 -9.62 -8.05
N PRO A 19 4.95 -10.67 -7.53
CA PRO A 19 5.61 -11.66 -8.37
C PRO A 19 4.65 -12.42 -9.30
N ALA A 20 4.91 -12.40 -10.61
CA ALA A 20 4.08 -13.07 -11.61
C ALA A 20 4.07 -14.60 -11.45
N ASN A 21 5.12 -15.18 -10.86
CA ASN A 21 5.23 -16.61 -10.59
C ASN A 21 4.15 -17.13 -9.61
N LEU A 22 3.46 -16.26 -8.88
CA LEU A 22 2.28 -16.64 -8.08
C LEU A 22 1.17 -17.22 -8.97
N ALA A 23 1.10 -16.85 -10.27
CA ALA A 23 0.13 -17.39 -11.23
C ALA A 23 0.14 -18.93 -11.37
N ARG A 24 1.18 -19.62 -10.84
CA ARG A 24 1.24 -21.09 -10.78
C ARG A 24 0.10 -21.73 -9.97
N PHE A 25 -0.53 -20.98 -9.06
CA PHE A 25 -1.61 -21.51 -8.22
C PHE A 25 -2.96 -21.35 -8.92
N ASN A 26 -3.74 -22.42 -9.06
CA ASN A 26 -5.07 -22.35 -9.67
C ASN A 26 -6.12 -21.75 -8.73
N SER A 27 -5.97 -21.97 -7.42
CA SER A 27 -6.77 -21.38 -6.36
C SER A 27 -5.83 -20.82 -5.29
N LEU A 28 -6.00 -19.55 -4.95
CA LEU A 28 -5.24 -18.84 -3.94
C LEU A 28 -6.11 -17.73 -3.37
N GLU A 29 -6.18 -17.63 -2.04
CA GLU A 29 -6.58 -16.40 -1.39
C GLU A 29 -5.34 -15.58 -1.07
N LEU A 30 -5.27 -14.38 -1.63
CA LEU A 30 -4.14 -13.49 -1.52
C LEU A 30 -4.62 -12.11 -1.10
N TYR A 31 -4.24 -11.70 0.11
CA TYR A 31 -4.58 -10.41 0.68
C TYR A 31 -3.33 -9.54 0.76
N LEU A 32 -3.34 -8.43 0.02
CA LEU A 32 -2.19 -7.54 -0.17
C LEU A 32 -2.49 -6.07 0.21
N LYS A 33 -3.68 -5.78 0.73
CA LYS A 33 -4.17 -4.42 0.95
C LYS A 33 -3.25 -3.65 1.90
N ASP A 34 -3.26 -2.32 1.78
CA ASP A 34 -2.48 -1.43 2.65
C ASP A 34 -0.96 -1.75 2.63
N ASN A 35 -0.41 -1.90 1.42
CA ASN A 35 1.03 -1.98 1.12
C ASN A 35 1.39 -0.92 0.04
N PHE A 36 2.64 -0.91 -0.43
CA PHE A 36 3.13 0.05 -1.43
C PHE A 36 3.55 -0.63 -2.75
N PHE A 37 2.78 -1.62 -3.21
CA PHE A 37 3.03 -2.27 -4.50
C PHE A 37 2.88 -1.28 -5.67
N ASP A 38 3.81 -1.35 -6.61
CA ASP A 38 3.85 -0.53 -7.82
C ASP A 38 2.97 -1.08 -8.95
N GLY A 39 2.67 -2.39 -8.90
CA GLY A 39 1.90 -3.03 -9.97
C GLY A 39 1.50 -4.48 -9.71
N LEU A 40 0.52 -4.92 -10.48
CA LEU A 40 0.07 -6.31 -10.60
C LEU A 40 0.38 -6.84 -12.01
N PRO A 41 1.07 -7.98 -12.16
CA PRO A 41 1.21 -8.63 -13.45
C PRO A 41 -0.14 -9.08 -14.00
N LYS A 42 -0.37 -8.86 -15.30
CA LYS A 42 -1.61 -9.24 -16.00
C LYS A 42 -2.01 -10.70 -15.80
N ALA A 43 -1.02 -11.61 -15.73
CA ALA A 43 -1.25 -13.03 -15.50
C ALA A 43 -2.00 -13.33 -14.19
N LEU A 44 -1.87 -12.48 -13.17
CA LEU A 44 -2.59 -12.64 -11.90
C LEU A 44 -4.08 -12.30 -12.06
N CYS A 45 -4.39 -11.29 -12.87
CA CYS A 45 -5.75 -10.83 -13.13
C CYS A 45 -6.59 -11.81 -13.96
N GLU A 46 -5.96 -12.86 -14.51
CA GLU A 46 -6.61 -13.92 -15.28
C GLU A 46 -6.90 -15.16 -14.42
N LYS A 47 -6.50 -15.16 -13.14
CA LYS A 47 -6.66 -16.29 -12.22
C LYS A 47 -8.07 -16.35 -11.63
N LYS A 48 -9.02 -16.83 -12.44
CA LYS A 48 -10.46 -16.91 -12.13
C LYS A 48 -10.82 -17.55 -10.78
N GLY A 49 -10.01 -18.50 -10.29
CA GLY A 49 -10.24 -19.17 -9.00
C GLY A 49 -9.72 -18.42 -7.78
N TRP A 50 -9.07 -17.27 -7.95
CA TRP A 50 -8.46 -16.54 -6.84
C TRP A 50 -9.47 -15.72 -6.06
N ASN A 51 -9.18 -15.55 -4.77
CA ASN A 51 -9.95 -14.72 -3.85
C ASN A 51 -11.46 -15.04 -3.89
N ASN A 52 -11.82 -16.32 -3.75
CA ASN A 52 -13.21 -16.79 -3.83
C ASN A 52 -13.95 -16.35 -5.12
N GLY A 53 -13.23 -16.26 -6.24
CA GLY A 53 -13.80 -15.88 -7.53
C GLY A 53 -13.84 -14.37 -7.78
N ASP A 54 -13.32 -13.53 -6.88
CA ASP A 54 -13.32 -12.08 -7.07
C ASP A 54 -12.52 -11.65 -8.32
N VAL A 55 -11.45 -12.38 -8.65
CA VAL A 55 -10.67 -12.13 -9.87
C VAL A 55 -11.45 -12.50 -11.14
N LEU A 56 -12.30 -13.53 -11.10
CA LEU A 56 -13.18 -13.84 -12.23
C LEU A 56 -14.16 -12.69 -12.52
N ARG A 57 -14.69 -12.06 -11.48
CA ARG A 57 -15.70 -10.99 -11.59
C ARG A 57 -15.11 -9.64 -11.95
N SER A 58 -13.97 -9.31 -11.35
CA SER A 58 -13.44 -7.94 -11.35
C SER A 58 -12.00 -7.84 -11.87
N GLY A 59 -11.43 -8.94 -12.39
CA GLY A 59 -10.06 -8.96 -12.89
C GLY A 59 -9.05 -8.55 -11.82
N CYS A 60 -8.20 -7.56 -12.13
CA CYS A 60 -7.18 -7.06 -11.20
C CYS A 60 -7.79 -6.43 -9.94
N ASP A 61 -8.97 -5.81 -10.05
CA ASP A 61 -9.64 -5.16 -8.93
C ASP A 61 -10.06 -6.19 -7.88
N GLY A 62 -10.25 -7.46 -8.28
CA GLY A 62 -10.46 -8.59 -7.37
C GLY A 62 -9.24 -8.95 -6.53
N ILE A 63 -8.06 -8.39 -6.83
CA ILE A 63 -6.81 -8.54 -6.08
C ILE A 63 -6.50 -7.28 -5.27
N LEU A 64 -6.41 -6.12 -5.93
CA LEU A 64 -6.19 -4.80 -5.31
C LEU A 64 -6.91 -3.74 -6.15
N CYS A 65 -7.61 -2.82 -5.48
CA CYS A 65 -8.17 -1.64 -6.16
C CYS A 65 -7.06 -0.76 -6.78
N PRO A 66 -7.29 -0.14 -7.94
CA PRO A 66 -6.31 0.74 -8.55
C PRO A 66 -6.12 2.03 -7.73
N LYS A 67 -4.99 2.71 -7.95
CA LYS A 67 -4.74 4.05 -7.39
C LYS A 67 -5.90 5.00 -7.75
N GLY A 68 -6.23 5.91 -6.84
CA GLY A 68 -7.39 6.80 -6.96
C GLY A 68 -8.73 6.15 -6.64
N THR A 69 -8.73 4.89 -6.17
CA THR A 69 -9.92 4.18 -5.68
C THR A 69 -9.62 3.40 -4.40
N SER A 70 -10.68 3.07 -3.67
CA SER A 70 -10.59 2.27 -2.44
C SER A 70 -11.81 1.35 -2.30
N SER A 71 -11.68 0.32 -1.48
CA SER A 71 -12.79 -0.55 -1.09
C SER A 71 -12.64 -0.93 0.38
N GLN A 72 -13.55 -0.46 1.22
CA GLN A 72 -13.55 -0.79 2.65
C GLN A 72 -14.29 -2.11 2.89
N PRO A 73 -13.78 -3.02 3.74
CA PRO A 73 -12.48 -3.02 4.42
C PRO A 73 -11.36 -3.74 3.64
N THR A 74 -11.65 -4.21 2.43
CA THR A 74 -10.92 -5.28 1.76
C THR A 74 -9.74 -4.81 0.91
N GLY A 75 -9.71 -3.53 0.51
CA GLY A 75 -8.73 -2.99 -0.45
C GLY A 75 -8.87 -3.57 -1.86
N ARG A 76 -9.96 -4.28 -2.14
CA ARG A 76 -10.23 -4.96 -3.43
C ARG A 76 -11.73 -5.09 -3.65
N ALA A 77 -12.13 -5.26 -4.90
CA ALA A 77 -13.51 -5.59 -5.23
C ALA A 77 -13.86 -7.00 -4.72
N THR A 78 -15.01 -7.12 -4.09
CA THR A 78 -15.61 -8.37 -3.61
C THR A 78 -17.09 -8.43 -3.99
N ASP A 79 -17.77 -9.54 -3.70
CA ASP A 79 -19.24 -9.62 -3.81
C ASP A 79 -19.96 -8.56 -2.94
N GLY A 80 -19.33 -8.09 -1.86
CA GLY A 80 -19.90 -7.10 -0.94
C GLY A 80 -19.53 -5.64 -1.23
N GLY A 81 -18.67 -5.35 -2.21
CA GLY A 81 -18.22 -3.98 -2.47
C GLY A 81 -17.27 -3.85 -3.66
N THR A 82 -17.30 -2.69 -4.33
CA THR A 82 -16.49 -2.38 -5.52
C THR A 82 -15.47 -1.28 -5.23
N CYS A 83 -14.49 -1.12 -6.11
CA CYS A 83 -13.51 -0.04 -6.00
C CYS A 83 -14.18 1.31 -6.31
N SER A 84 -14.36 2.13 -5.29
CA SER A 84 -15.01 3.45 -5.38
C SER A 84 -13.97 4.56 -5.45
N ARG A 85 -14.27 5.65 -6.16
CA ARG A 85 -13.35 6.79 -6.32
C ARG A 85 -12.91 7.33 -4.97
N CYS A 86 -11.61 7.51 -4.80
CA CYS A 86 -10.98 8.06 -3.62
C CYS A 86 -9.73 8.86 -4.02
N SER A 87 -9.81 10.20 -3.97
CA SER A 87 -8.69 11.07 -4.41
C SER A 87 -7.45 10.98 -3.52
N THR A 88 -7.59 10.43 -2.31
CA THR A 88 -6.51 10.21 -1.34
C THR A 88 -6.00 8.76 -1.35
N ALA A 89 -6.43 7.94 -2.32
CA ALA A 89 -5.91 6.60 -2.52
C ALA A 89 -4.65 6.61 -3.39
N PHE A 90 -3.49 6.65 -2.74
CA PHE A 90 -2.20 6.82 -3.43
C PHE A 90 -1.52 5.51 -3.83
N TYR A 91 -1.93 4.39 -3.22
CA TYR A 91 -1.35 3.07 -3.44
C TYR A 91 -2.41 2.06 -3.88
N LEU A 92 -1.94 0.95 -4.46
CA LEU A 92 -2.82 -0.15 -4.88
C LEU A 92 -3.44 -0.83 -3.66
N GLY A 93 -4.75 -1.05 -3.76
CA GLY A 93 -5.59 -1.66 -2.74
C GLY A 93 -5.57 -0.95 -1.41
N GLN A 94 -5.63 0.39 -1.47
CA GLN A 94 -6.02 1.18 -0.32
C GLN A 94 -7.41 0.76 0.13
N SER A 95 -7.49 0.27 1.36
CA SER A 95 -8.78 -0.10 1.91
C SER A 95 -9.56 1.15 2.29
N ASP A 96 -8.96 2.08 3.02
CA ASP A 96 -9.64 3.26 3.61
C ASP A 96 -9.63 4.49 2.69
N CYS A 97 -10.76 5.21 2.62
CA CYS A 97 -10.80 6.51 1.94
C CYS A 97 -10.84 7.66 2.95
N PHE A 98 -9.75 8.41 3.06
CA PHE A 98 -9.70 9.60 3.88
C PHE A 98 -10.23 10.80 3.09
N SER A 99 -11.29 11.45 3.56
CA SER A 99 -11.70 12.72 2.95
C SER A 99 -10.84 13.85 3.50
N ALA A 100 -10.16 14.59 2.62
CA ALA A 100 -9.37 15.77 3.00
C ALA A 100 -10.21 16.85 3.71
N THR A 101 -11.55 16.81 3.61
CA THR A 101 -12.45 17.75 4.28
C THR A 101 -13.06 17.22 5.58
N ALA A 102 -12.96 15.92 5.87
CA ALA A 102 -13.51 15.33 7.09
C ALA A 102 -12.55 15.47 8.29
N ASP A 103 -11.24 15.59 8.05
CA ASP A 103 -10.22 15.65 9.11
C ASP A 103 -9.77 17.06 9.51
N ALA A 104 -10.29 18.11 8.89
CA ALA A 104 -10.11 19.47 9.42
C ALA A 104 -10.92 19.72 10.71
N ARG A 105 -11.82 18.81 11.10
CA ARG A 105 -12.63 18.90 12.33
C ARG A 105 -12.26 17.88 13.42
N SER A 106 -11.30 16.99 13.18
CA SER A 106 -10.88 15.94 14.12
C SER A 106 -9.44 16.10 14.63
N ILE A 107 -8.78 17.25 14.41
CA ILE A 107 -7.52 17.58 15.10
C ILE A 107 -7.83 18.20 16.47
N ALA A 108 -8.32 17.37 17.38
CA ALA A 108 -7.96 17.45 18.79
C ALA A 108 -6.99 16.30 19.11
N VAL A 109 -6.02 16.08 18.22
CA VAL A 109 -4.83 15.30 18.56
C VAL A 109 -3.93 16.25 19.33
N THR A 110 -3.68 15.92 20.59
CA THR A 110 -2.65 16.56 21.41
C THR A 110 -1.35 16.55 20.63
N GLN A 111 -1.04 17.68 20.01
CA GLN A 111 0.20 17.91 19.30
C GLN A 111 1.31 17.88 20.34
N LYS A 112 1.93 16.70 20.55
CA LYS A 112 3.24 16.67 21.19
C LYS A 112 4.13 17.57 20.33
N PRO A 113 4.82 18.57 20.90
CA PRO A 113 5.64 19.46 20.12
C PRO A 113 6.67 18.61 19.39
N PHE A 114 6.58 18.58 18.06
CA PHE A 114 7.70 18.27 17.21
C PHE A 114 8.75 19.34 17.55
N LEU A 115 9.67 18.98 18.44
CA LEU A 115 10.92 19.71 18.63
C LEU A 115 11.59 19.69 17.26
N SER A 116 11.38 20.78 16.53
CA SER A 116 12.14 21.12 15.35
C SER A 116 13.59 21.20 15.78
N PHE A 117 14.32 20.09 15.64
CA PHE A 117 15.77 20.13 15.58
C PHE A 117 16.13 20.74 14.23
N THR A 118 15.95 22.06 14.15
CA THR A 118 16.65 22.87 13.16
C THR A 118 18.13 22.58 13.30
N CYS A 119 18.65 21.81 12.36
CA CYS A 119 19.94 22.02 11.69
C CYS A 119 20.91 22.94 12.46
N HIS A 120 21.46 22.47 13.58
CA HIS A 120 22.61 23.10 14.24
C HIS A 120 23.88 22.24 14.13
N ILE A 121 23.78 21.06 13.53
CA ILE A 121 24.93 20.17 13.33
C ILE A 121 25.70 20.52 12.05
N PHE A 122 25.10 21.22 11.08
CA PHE A 122 25.82 21.67 9.88
C PHE A 122 26.79 22.84 10.12
N LEU A 123 26.65 23.59 11.22
CA LEU A 123 27.60 24.69 11.54
C LEU A 123 28.83 24.24 12.34
N LEU A 124 28.86 23.02 12.88
CA LEU A 124 30.02 22.50 13.61
C LEU A 124 31.00 21.69 12.73
N CYS A 125 30.59 21.21 11.55
CA CYS A 125 31.50 20.55 10.62
C CYS A 125 32.48 21.51 9.91
N VAL A 126 32.18 22.82 9.85
CA VAL A 126 33.08 23.83 9.24
C VAL A 126 34.13 24.39 10.20
N LEU A 127 34.04 24.09 11.50
CA LEU A 127 35.03 24.55 12.50
C LEU A 127 36.05 23.48 12.92
N HIS A 128 36.01 22.28 12.33
CA HIS A 128 36.96 21.19 12.62
C HIS A 128 37.60 20.60 11.35
N MET A 129 37.75 21.41 10.30
CA MET A 129 38.76 21.13 9.27
C MET A 129 40.12 21.63 9.79
N PRO A 130 41.00 20.79 10.37
CA PRO A 130 42.38 21.20 10.53
C PRO A 130 42.94 21.44 9.12
N PHE A 131 43.50 22.63 8.94
CA PHE A 131 44.29 23.02 7.79
C PHE A 131 45.13 21.85 7.27
N LEU A 132 44.94 21.53 6.00
CA LEU A 132 45.94 20.85 5.21
C LEU A 132 47.17 21.75 5.05
N LEU A 133 48.35 21.10 5.04
CA LEU A 133 49.66 21.50 4.48
C LEU A 133 50.78 21.91 5.46
N SER A 134 51.70 20.96 5.62
CA SER A 134 53.16 21.07 5.40
C SER A 134 53.98 22.03 6.27
N PHE A 135 54.75 21.48 7.21
CA PHE A 135 56.23 21.43 7.24
C PHE A 135 56.68 20.47 8.36
#